data_AF-A0A7U9S723-F1
#
_entry.id   AF-A0A7U9S723-F1
#
_cell.length_a   1.000
_cell.length_b   1.000
_cell.length_c   1.000
_cell.angle_alpha   90.00
_cell.angle_beta   90.00
_cell.angle_gamma   90.00
#
_symmetry.space_group_name_H-M   'P 1'
#
loop_
_entity.id
_entity.type
_entity.pdbx_description
1 polymer ?
#
loop_
_entity_poly.entity_id
_entity_poly.type
_entity_poly.pdbx_seq_one_letter_code
_entity_poly.pdbx_strand_id
1 'polypeptide(L)'
;MITVNVMELFLKSAELLADGYEKVELLEIDGDKGTPASLSFSALDEINEESIDYESIDDCLNDEKFSISFSPGSIAPYPMTLDDLFLIAHALQNAIENCKTALDDKSISAELRSEITDSIKRFDSFYNNLSSFLREFQ
;
A
#
# COMPACT_ATOMS: atom_id res chain seq x y z
N MET A 1 20.64 2.22 -19.73
CA MET A 1 20.29 3.01 -18.54
C MET A 1 18.99 3.70 -18.84
N ILE A 2 17.93 3.27 -18.15
CA ILE A 2 16.59 3.80 -18.29
C ILE A 2 16.28 4.84 -17.19
N THR A 3 15.40 5.80 -17.49
CA THR A 3 14.84 6.72 -16.48
C THR A 3 13.37 6.39 -16.30
N VAL A 4 12.93 6.10 -15.07
CA VAL A 4 11.52 5.76 -14.78
C VAL A 4 10.93 6.71 -13.75
N ASN A 5 9.60 6.86 -13.75
CA ASN A 5 8.93 7.64 -12.74
C ASN A 5 9.00 6.93 -11.37
N VAL A 6 9.49 7.63 -10.35
CA VAL A 6 9.64 7.07 -9.00
C VAL A 6 8.31 6.60 -8.38
N MET A 7 7.20 7.22 -8.76
CA MET A 7 5.87 6.85 -8.25
C MET A 7 5.37 5.54 -8.86
N GLU A 8 5.62 5.32 -10.16
CA GLU A 8 5.31 4.04 -10.83
C GLU A 8 6.18 2.93 -10.25
N LEU A 9 7.47 3.21 -10.05
CA LEU A 9 8.40 2.28 -9.41
C LEU A 9 7.94 1.91 -7.99
N PHE A 10 7.53 2.90 -7.19
CA PHE A 10 6.98 2.67 -5.86
C PHE A 10 5.72 1.80 -5.92
N LEU A 11 4.79 2.09 -6.81
CA LEU A 11 3.52 1.36 -6.89
C LEU A 11 3.70 -0.07 -7.36
N LYS A 12 4.58 -0.32 -8.32
CA LYS A 12 4.94 -1.69 -8.71
C LYS A 12 5.61 -2.45 -7.56
N SER A 13 6.51 -1.79 -6.83
CA SER A 13 7.13 -2.38 -5.63
C SER A 13 6.09 -2.69 -4.54
N ALA A 14 5.10 -1.82 -4.36
CA ALA A 14 4.03 -2.00 -3.39
C ALA A 14 3.05 -3.11 -3.78
N GLU A 15 2.75 -3.25 -5.07
CA GLU A 15 1.95 -4.35 -5.64
C GLU A 15 2.63 -5.70 -5.38
N LEU A 16 3.93 -5.80 -5.70
CA LEU A 16 4.75 -6.99 -5.44
C LEU A 16 4.72 -7.42 -3.97
N LEU A 17 4.93 -6.46 -3.06
CA LEU A 17 4.87 -6.72 -1.61
C LEU A 17 3.48 -7.15 -1.14
N ALA A 18 2.42 -6.56 -1.69
CA ALA A 18 1.04 -6.91 -1.36
C ALA A 18 0.69 -8.34 -1.80
N ASP A 19 1.25 -8.79 -2.93
CA ASP A 19 1.11 -10.14 -3.44
C ASP A 19 2.01 -11.17 -2.73
N GLY A 20 2.90 -10.71 -1.83
CA GLY A 20 3.76 -11.55 -0.99
C GLY A 20 5.15 -11.84 -1.55
N TYR A 21 5.58 -11.11 -2.59
CA TYR A 21 6.92 -11.27 -3.16
C TYR A 21 7.92 -10.31 -2.50
N GLU A 22 8.97 -10.88 -1.92
CA GLU A 22 10.06 -10.11 -1.29
C GLU A 22 11.21 -9.79 -2.26
N LYS A 23 11.29 -10.52 -3.39
CA LYS A 23 12.38 -10.42 -4.37
C LYS A 23 11.82 -10.31 -5.78
N VAL A 24 12.45 -9.46 -6.58
CA VAL A 24 12.11 -9.23 -7.99
C VAL A 24 13.38 -9.12 -8.81
N GLU A 25 13.38 -9.74 -9.98
CA GLU A 25 14.40 -9.55 -11.01
C GLU A 25 14.00 -8.38 -11.91
N LEU A 26 14.97 -7.53 -12.22
CA LEU A 26 14.79 -6.35 -13.04
C LEU A 26 15.54 -6.50 -14.35
N LEU A 27 14.85 -6.29 -15.47
CA LEU A 27 15.43 -6.33 -16.82
C LEU A 27 15.13 -5.03 -17.55
N GLU A 28 16.18 -4.34 -18.00
CA GLU A 28 16.05 -3.23 -18.95
C GLU A 28 15.80 -3.81 -20.35
N ILE A 29 14.69 -3.41 -20.96
CA ILE A 29 14.33 -3.76 -22.33
C ILE A 29 14.60 -2.53 -23.20
N ASP A 30 15.52 -2.69 -24.16
CA ASP A 30 15.82 -1.63 -25.11
C ASP A 30 14.58 -1.25 -25.94
N GLY A 31 14.35 0.05 -26.11
CA GLY A 31 13.28 0.55 -26.97
C GLY A 31 13.57 0.27 -28.45
N ASP A 32 12.51 0.16 -29.25
CA ASP A 32 12.61 -0.04 -30.70
C ASP A 32 11.88 1.07 -31.48
N LYS A 33 11.70 0.90 -32.79
CA LYS A 33 11.08 1.92 -33.65
C LYS A 33 9.59 2.11 -33.30
N GLY A 34 9.33 2.96 -32.32
CA GLY A 34 7.98 3.35 -31.87
C GLY A 34 7.65 2.90 -30.46
N THR A 35 8.50 2.11 -29.81
CA THR A 35 8.31 1.64 -28.43
C THR A 35 9.40 2.26 -27.54
N PRO A 36 9.06 2.92 -26.43
CA PRO A 36 10.06 3.38 -25.47
C PRO A 36 10.82 2.18 -24.88
N ALA A 37 12.03 2.44 -24.36
CA ALA A 37 12.67 1.46 -23.49
C ALA A 37 11.80 1.25 -22.25
N SER A 38 11.91 0.09 -21.59
CA SER A 38 11.11 -0.19 -20.40
C SER A 38 11.88 -1.01 -19.36
N LEU A 39 11.41 -0.92 -18.11
CA LEU A 39 11.91 -1.70 -16.98
C LEU A 39 10.90 -2.80 -16.67
N SER A 40 11.29 -4.05 -16.92
CA SER A 40 10.49 -5.24 -16.65
C SER A 40 10.75 -5.76 -15.22
N PHE A 41 9.70 -6.30 -14.60
CA PHE A 41 9.71 -6.84 -13.23
C PHE A 41 9.26 -8.30 -13.27
N SER A 42 10.11 -9.22 -12.82
CA SER A 42 9.77 -10.64 -12.71
C SER A 42 9.94 -11.09 -11.27
N ALA A 43 8.83 -11.36 -10.57
CA ALA A 43 8.85 -11.82 -9.20
C ALA A 43 9.32 -13.28 -9.13
N LEU A 44 10.12 -13.61 -8.12
CA LEU A 44 10.62 -14.98 -7.92
C LEU A 44 9.69 -15.73 -6.97
N ASP A 45 8.95 -16.71 -7.49
CA ASP A 45 8.20 -17.65 -6.65
C ASP A 45 9.12 -18.77 -6.18
N GLU A 46 9.58 -18.69 -4.92
CA GLU A 46 10.45 -19.70 -4.32
C GLU A 46 9.76 -21.08 -4.15
N ILE A 47 8.43 -21.14 -4.23
CA ILE A 47 7.65 -22.38 -4.04
C ILE A 47 7.45 -23.09 -5.38
N ASN A 48 7.09 -22.34 -6.42
CA ASN A 48 6.77 -22.91 -7.73
C ASN A 48 7.95 -22.89 -8.73
N GLU A 49 9.08 -22.26 -8.38
CA GLU A 49 10.23 -22.04 -9.27
C GLU A 49 9.86 -21.33 -10.58
N GLU A 50 8.71 -20.68 -10.62
CA GLU A 50 8.20 -19.93 -11.78
C GLU A 50 8.36 -18.42 -11.53
N SER A 51 8.75 -17.70 -12.58
CA SER A 51 8.78 -16.23 -12.55
C SER A 51 7.41 -15.68 -12.90
N ILE A 52 6.88 -14.77 -12.08
CA ILE A 52 5.65 -14.04 -12.41
C ILE A 52 6.01 -12.68 -13.00
N ASP A 53 5.62 -12.46 -14.24
CA ASP A 53 5.86 -11.20 -14.95
C ASP A 53 4.83 -10.15 -14.56
N TYR A 54 5.33 -9.03 -14.06
CA TYR A 54 4.56 -7.82 -13.77
C TYR A 54 4.67 -6.83 -14.93
N GLU A 55 3.68 -5.95 -15.05
CA GLU A 55 3.67 -4.89 -16.06
C GLU A 55 4.91 -3.98 -15.93
N SER A 56 5.55 -3.72 -17.07
CA SER A 56 6.76 -2.93 -17.18
C SER A 56 6.49 -1.43 -17.01
N ILE A 57 7.52 -0.69 -16.60
CA ILE A 57 7.49 0.78 -16.53
C ILE A 57 8.27 1.35 -17.71
N ASP A 58 7.62 2.19 -18.51
CA ASP A 58 8.24 2.82 -19.67
C ASP A 58 9.26 3.91 -19.28
N ASP A 59 10.22 4.15 -20.16
CA ASP A 59 11.19 5.24 -20.04
C ASP A 59 10.49 6.60 -20.10
N CYS A 60 10.64 7.39 -19.03
CA CYS A 60 10.01 8.69 -18.88
C CYS A 60 10.90 9.86 -19.34
N LEU A 61 11.92 9.63 -20.17
CA LEU A 61 12.71 10.70 -20.78
C LEU A 61 11.90 11.62 -21.71
N ASN A 62 10.69 11.23 -22.09
CA ASN A 62 9.76 12.09 -22.82
C ASN A 62 9.03 13.02 -21.83
N ASP A 63 8.91 14.32 -22.17
CA ASP A 63 8.25 15.38 -21.38
C ASP A 63 6.74 15.17 -21.14
N GLU A 64 6.23 13.94 -21.26
CA GLU A 64 4.83 13.63 -20.99
C GLU A 64 4.52 13.88 -19.51
N LYS A 65 3.38 14.53 -19.29
CA LYS A 65 2.92 14.82 -17.94
C LYS A 65 2.50 13.51 -17.28
N PHE A 66 3.28 13.07 -16.30
CA PHE A 66 2.94 11.94 -15.46
C PHE A 66 1.49 12.06 -14.94
N SER A 67 0.68 11.06 -15.23
CA SER A 67 -0.70 10.98 -14.78
C SER A 67 -0.96 9.59 -14.24
N ILE A 68 -1.50 9.53 -13.04
CA ILE A 68 -1.90 8.28 -12.41
C ILE A 68 -3.31 8.40 -11.87
N SER A 69 -4.08 7.33 -12.00
CA SER A 69 -5.43 7.25 -11.46
C SER A 69 -5.43 6.32 -10.25
N PHE A 70 -6.07 6.78 -9.17
CA PHE A 70 -6.20 6.00 -7.95
C PHE A 70 -7.66 5.56 -7.79
N SER A 71 -7.84 4.28 -7.49
CA SER A 71 -9.12 3.76 -7.01
C SER A 71 -9.16 3.79 -5.48
N PRO A 72 -10.34 3.73 -4.83
CA PRO A 72 -10.42 3.68 -3.37
C PRO A 72 -9.68 2.50 -2.71
N GLY A 73 -9.38 1.43 -3.46
CA GLY A 73 -8.61 0.28 -2.99
C GLY A 73 -7.13 0.31 -3.37
N SER A 74 -6.68 1.34 -4.10
CA SER A 74 -5.28 1.47 -4.52
C SER A 74 -4.38 1.78 -3.34
N ILE A 75 -3.16 1.24 -3.36
CA ILE A 75 -2.11 1.64 -2.41
C ILE A 75 -1.74 3.10 -2.68
N ALA A 76 -1.78 3.93 -1.64
CA ALA A 76 -1.40 5.33 -1.75
C ALA A 76 0.13 5.46 -1.74
N PRO A 77 0.74 6.16 -2.73
CA PRO A 77 2.17 6.39 -2.76
C PRO A 77 2.55 7.57 -1.86
N TYR A 78 2.32 7.40 -0.56
CA TYR A 78 2.55 8.40 0.46
C TYR A 78 3.57 7.86 1.48
N PRO A 79 4.80 8.41 1.53
CA PRO A 79 5.80 7.97 2.48
C PRO A 79 5.41 8.42 3.90
N MET A 80 5.43 7.49 4.85
CA MET A 80 5.28 7.76 6.29
C MET A 80 6.56 7.32 7.02
N THR A 81 6.97 8.08 8.03
CA THR A 81 8.05 7.68 8.92
C THR A 81 7.55 6.67 9.96
N LEU A 82 8.46 5.94 10.63
CA LEU A 82 8.07 5.06 11.75
C LEU A 82 7.39 5.85 12.87
N ASP A 83 7.81 7.08 13.14
CA ASP A 83 7.18 7.97 14.13
C ASP A 83 5.74 8.33 13.73
N ASP A 84 5.49 8.61 12.45
CA ASP A 84 4.13 8.84 11.93
C ASP A 84 3.26 7.59 12.13
N LEU A 85 3.81 6.40 11.87
CA LEU A 85 3.10 5.14 12.07
C LEU A 85 2.79 4.87 13.56
N PHE A 86 3.72 5.15 14.47
CA PHE A 86 3.44 5.08 15.91
C PHE A 86 2.36 6.06 16.35
N LEU A 87 2.38 7.28 15.80
CA LEU A 87 1.34 8.27 16.07
C LEU A 87 -0.03 7.81 15.58
N ILE A 88 -0.11 7.19 14.39
CA ILE A 88 -1.35 6.62 13.85
C ILE A 88 -1.85 5.47 14.74
N ALA A 89 -0.97 4.56 15.17
CA ALA A 89 -1.34 3.47 16.07
C ALA A 89 -1.94 4.00 17.38
N HIS A 90 -1.30 5.01 17.98
CA HIS A 90 -1.80 5.66 19.19
C HIS A 90 -3.15 6.38 18.94
N ALA A 91 -3.31 7.06 17.81
CA ALA A 91 -4.57 7.72 17.45
C ALA A 91 -5.73 6.72 17.28
N LEU A 92 -5.47 5.56 16.65
CA LEU A 92 -6.46 4.48 16.51
C LEU A 92 -6.88 3.92 17.86
N GLN A 93 -5.92 3.68 18.76
CA GLN A 93 -6.22 3.21 20.11
C GLN A 93 -7.13 4.19 20.86
N ASN A 94 -6.83 5.49 20.79
CA ASN A 94 -7.68 6.53 21.38
C ASN A 94 -9.08 6.58 20.74
N ALA A 95 -9.17 6.42 19.42
CA ALA A 95 -10.45 6.38 18.71
C ALA A 95 -11.30 5.18 19.16
N ILE A 96 -10.70 3.99 19.30
CA ILE A 96 -11.37 2.78 19.80
C ILE A 96 -11.92 3.00 21.21
N GLU A 97 -11.14 3.55 22.14
CA GLU A 97 -11.60 3.82 23.51
C GLU A 97 -12.72 4.87 23.56
N ASN A 98 -12.65 5.91 22.72
CA ASN A 98 -13.74 6.87 22.57
C ASN A 98 -15.03 6.22 22.02
N CYS A 99 -14.92 5.33 21.04
CA CYS A 99 -16.05 4.59 20.51
C CYS A 99 -16.69 3.68 21.58
N LYS A 100 -15.89 2.97 22.38
CA LYS A 100 -16.39 2.16 23.50
C LYS A 100 -17.14 3.02 24.51
N THR A 101 -16.57 4.17 24.87
CA THR A 101 -17.22 5.14 25.77
C THR A 101 -18.56 5.63 25.21
N ALA A 102 -18.63 5.91 23.89
CA ALA A 102 -19.88 6.33 23.25
C ALA A 102 -20.95 5.23 23.27
N LEU A 103 -20.57 3.95 23.17
CA LEU A 103 -21.51 2.82 23.24
C LEU A 103 -22.17 2.67 24.62
N ASP A 104 -21.55 3.18 25.69
CA ASP A 104 -22.13 3.16 27.04
C ASP A 104 -23.27 4.19 27.21
N ASP A 105 -23.35 5.19 26.32
CA ASP A 105 -24.45 6.15 26.31
C ASP A 105 -25.76 5.46 25.86
N LYS A 106 -26.78 5.54 26.70
CA LYS A 106 -28.11 4.94 26.43
C LYS A 106 -28.99 5.83 25.54
N SER A 107 -28.57 7.07 25.27
CA SER A 107 -29.31 8.03 24.46
C SER A 107 -29.06 7.89 22.95
N ILE A 108 -28.01 7.17 22.54
CA ILE A 108 -27.70 6.97 21.12
C ILE A 108 -28.72 6.03 20.45
N SER A 109 -29.00 6.29 19.18
CA SER A 109 -29.90 5.44 18.40
C SER A 109 -29.30 4.07 18.10
N ALA A 110 -30.15 3.11 17.73
CA ALA A 110 -29.71 1.77 17.35
C ALA A 110 -28.84 1.80 16.08
N GLU A 111 -29.15 2.69 15.14
CA GLU A 111 -28.40 2.90 13.90
C GLU A 111 -26.98 3.40 14.22
N LEU A 112 -26.87 4.47 15.01
CA LEU A 112 -25.58 5.02 15.41
C LEU A 112 -24.75 4.00 16.22
N ARG A 113 -25.40 3.22 17.08
CA ARG A 113 -24.75 2.12 17.81
C ARG A 113 -24.16 1.07 16.86
N SER A 114 -24.87 0.73 15.79
CA SER A 114 -24.37 -0.20 14.76
C SER A 114 -23.15 0.39 14.03
N GLU A 115 -23.24 1.66 13.62
CA GLU A 115 -22.14 2.37 12.93
C GLU A 115 -20.88 2.47 13.78
N ILE A 116 -21.01 2.77 15.08
CA ILE A 116 -19.90 2.80 16.02
C ILE A 116 -19.28 1.40 16.16
N THR A 117 -20.11 0.36 16.27
CA THR A 117 -19.64 -1.03 16.37
C THR A 117 -18.85 -1.46 15.14
N ASP A 118 -19.31 -1.09 13.94
CA ASP A 118 -18.59 -1.40 12.71
C ASP A 118 -17.30 -0.58 12.56
N SER A 119 -17.29 0.65 13.04
CA SER A 119 -16.09 1.50 13.10
C SER A 119 -15.03 0.89 14.03
N ILE A 120 -15.42 0.41 15.21
CA ILE A 120 -14.51 -0.29 16.13
C ILE A 120 -13.85 -1.49 15.45
N LYS A 121 -14.63 -2.36 14.77
CA LYS A 121 -14.06 -3.52 14.05
C LYS A 121 -13.02 -3.11 13.01
N ARG A 122 -13.27 -2.03 12.27
CA ARG A 122 -12.33 -1.51 11.26
C ARG A 122 -11.07 -0.96 11.89
N PHE A 123 -11.21 -0.17 12.97
CA PHE A 123 -10.06 0.38 13.70
C PHE A 123 -9.23 -0.70 14.37
N ASP A 124 -9.86 -1.68 15.03
CA ASP A 124 -9.17 -2.81 15.66
C ASP A 124 -8.39 -3.63 14.62
N SER A 125 -9.01 -3.94 13.48
CA SER A 125 -8.34 -4.66 12.39
C SER A 125 -7.09 -3.93 11.91
N PHE A 126 -7.22 -2.62 11.64
CA PHE A 126 -6.10 -1.83 11.16
C PHE A 126 -5.01 -1.64 12.23
N TYR A 127 -5.41 -1.35 13.47
CA TYR A 127 -4.49 -1.21 14.60
C TYR A 127 -3.69 -2.50 14.85
N ASN A 128 -4.33 -3.67 14.77
CA ASN A 128 -3.65 -4.94 14.97
C ASN A 128 -2.60 -5.21 13.88
N ASN A 129 -2.94 -4.97 12.61
CA ASN A 129 -1.99 -5.09 11.50
C ASN A 129 -0.81 -4.13 11.66
N LEU A 130 -1.09 -2.85 11.95
CA LEU A 130 -0.07 -1.83 12.15
C LEU A 130 0.82 -2.15 13.36
N SER A 131 0.22 -2.61 14.46
CA SER A 131 0.96 -2.98 15.67
C SER A 131 1.84 -4.21 15.45
N SER A 132 1.37 -5.19 14.65
CA SER A 132 2.18 -6.35 14.28
C SER A 132 3.41 -5.93 13.48
N PHE A 133 3.21 -5.09 12.46
CA PHE A 133 4.29 -4.53 11.66
C PHE A 133 5.30 -3.75 12.53
N LEU A 134 4.83 -2.83 13.37
CA LEU A 134 5.71 -1.99 14.19
C LEU A 134 6.55 -2.77 15.21
N ARG A 135 6.14 -3.97 15.64
CA ARG A 135 6.92 -4.83 16.55
C ARG A 135 8.23 -5.33 15.93
N GLU A 136 8.31 -5.41 14.61
CA GLU A 136 9.52 -5.84 13.91
C GLU A 136 10.61 -4.76 13.90
N PHE A 137 10.25 -3.52 14.25
CA PHE A 137 11.11 -2.34 14.19
C PHE A 137 11.29 -1.65 15.56
N GLN A 138 10.94 -2.34 16.65
CA GLN A 138 11.20 -1.94 18.04
C GLN A 138 12.44 -2.66 18.59
#